data_AF-A0A9W3FWF9-F1
#
_entry.id   AF-A0A9W3FWF9-F1
#
_cell.length_a   1.000
_cell.length_b   1.000
_cell.length_c   1.000
_cell.angle_alpha   90.00
_cell.angle_beta   90.00
_cell.angle_gamma   90.00
#
_symmetry.space_group_name_H-M   'P 1'
#
loop_
_entity.id
_entity.type
_entity.pdbx_description
1 polymer ?
#
loop_
_entity_poly.entity_id
_entity_poly.type
_entity_poly.pdbx_seq_one_letter_code
_entity_poly.pdbx_strand_id
1 'polypeptide(L)'
;MLFFSEALVMVSDTGQPQGELTIEVQMGKHKDKFGVMSRCLFVHAFSRGFMDNILCGNSLLGYLSWKLEPMEQHNQEFIKFPILPMERKMSLLKQDDQLAMTRIVKEGEEVKTEVTSFPWHSIAGFVSEAANLVLLRVMAWRQTVPSNARFLALDTEGKLCYSTYQALGSQTIQVGHQQVEVFIVEQTVHSEKGIPMSCQFYLLSDGHLAKRIQVGSPGCCMVTKVPILREEDDIEPRPVFEKKPLLWEEDMELYSRFMDRKEELRLSHSSYLRLHPEAQALISDFLLFLLLRQPADVVTFAAEYFGPFAKRHPPTPALRSSNRPSPFRALDLECIDGEEDQAGS
;
A
#
# COMPACT_ATOMS: atom_id res chain seq x y z
N MET A 1 16.21 2.17 -6.32
CA MET A 1 16.68 3.13 -5.27
C MET A 1 16.07 4.52 -5.49
N LEU A 2 15.21 5.06 -4.60
CA LEU A 2 14.35 6.26 -4.84
C LEU A 2 15.05 7.60 -5.10
N PHE A 3 16.38 7.66 -4.94
CA PHE A 3 17.17 8.88 -5.06
C PHE A 3 17.82 9.01 -6.44
N PHE A 4 17.78 10.19 -7.01
CA PHE A 4 18.27 10.44 -8.37
C PHE A 4 18.58 11.91 -8.62
N SER A 5 19.34 12.17 -9.67
CA SER A 5 19.62 13.50 -10.17
C SER A 5 19.67 13.46 -11.69
N GLU A 6 18.92 14.35 -12.32
CA GLU A 6 18.69 14.40 -13.76
C GLU A 6 18.78 15.83 -14.27
N ALA A 7 19.36 15.98 -15.45
CA ALA A 7 19.41 17.23 -16.18
C ALA A 7 19.02 16.98 -17.64
N LEU A 8 18.00 17.71 -18.09
CA LEU A 8 17.43 17.65 -19.42
C LEU A 8 17.60 19.03 -20.08
N VAL A 9 17.81 19.04 -21.39
CA VAL A 9 17.80 20.25 -22.20
C VAL A 9 16.39 20.46 -22.73
N MET A 10 15.88 21.68 -22.60
CA MET A 10 14.64 22.09 -23.25
C MET A 10 14.93 22.47 -24.70
N VAL A 11 14.26 21.82 -25.63
CA VAL A 11 14.42 22.02 -27.07
C VAL A 11 13.11 22.47 -27.71
N SER A 12 13.21 23.35 -28.70
CA SER A 12 12.08 23.73 -29.56
C SER A 12 11.68 22.60 -30.52
N ASP A 13 10.58 22.80 -31.23
CA ASP A 13 10.15 22.02 -32.40
C ASP A 13 11.25 21.91 -33.48
N THR A 14 12.04 22.96 -33.63
CA THR A 14 13.18 23.08 -34.55
C THR A 14 14.48 22.47 -33.98
N GLY A 15 14.43 21.90 -32.76
CA GLY A 15 15.57 21.24 -32.11
C GLY A 15 16.61 22.19 -31.50
N GLN A 16 16.30 23.49 -31.42
CA GLN A 16 17.21 24.48 -30.82
C GLN A 16 17.11 24.42 -29.29
N PRO A 17 18.24 24.46 -28.56
CA PRO A 17 18.22 24.49 -27.10
C PRO A 17 17.70 25.86 -26.61
N GLN A 18 16.65 25.81 -25.80
CA GLN A 18 15.95 26.99 -25.26
C GLN A 18 16.05 27.10 -23.74
N GLY A 19 16.59 26.09 -23.05
CA GLY A 19 16.76 26.11 -21.61
C GLY A 19 17.11 24.75 -21.02
N GLU A 20 16.88 24.62 -19.71
CA GLU A 20 17.20 23.44 -18.94
C GLU A 20 16.08 23.06 -17.97
N LEU A 21 16.01 21.77 -17.65
CA LEU A 21 15.20 21.19 -16.58
C LEU A 21 16.11 20.30 -15.75
N THR A 22 16.11 20.51 -14.44
CA THR A 22 16.82 19.67 -13.47
C THR A 22 15.82 19.07 -12.51
N ILE A 23 16.03 17.81 -12.13
CA ILE A 23 15.22 17.10 -11.13
C ILE A 23 16.17 16.33 -10.22
N GLU A 24 16.00 16.48 -8.93
CA GLU A 24 16.79 15.82 -7.91
C GLU A 24 15.88 15.29 -6.80
N VAL A 25 16.09 14.04 -6.43
CA VAL A 25 15.48 13.41 -5.25
C VAL A 25 16.59 12.86 -4.39
N GLN A 26 16.66 13.32 -3.15
CA GLN A 26 17.71 12.94 -2.21
C GLN A 26 17.15 12.74 -0.80
N MET A 27 18.00 12.24 0.10
CA MET A 27 17.65 12.11 1.51
C MET A 27 17.58 13.50 2.15
N GLY A 28 16.37 13.89 2.54
CA GLY A 28 16.11 15.12 3.26
C GLY A 28 16.09 14.92 4.77
N LYS A 29 16.17 16.03 5.48
CA LYS A 29 15.78 16.10 6.90
C LYS A 29 14.77 17.22 7.06
N HIS A 30 13.60 16.89 7.61
CA HIS A 30 12.56 17.86 7.87
C HIS A 30 12.33 17.99 9.38
N LYS A 31 12.23 19.23 9.85
CA LYS A 31 11.96 19.58 11.24
C LYS A 31 10.46 19.73 11.43
N ASP A 32 9.86 18.93 12.30
CA ASP A 32 8.45 19.10 12.62
C ASP A 32 8.19 20.30 13.54
N LYS A 33 6.92 20.56 13.84
CA LYS A 33 6.50 21.67 14.72
C LYS A 33 7.06 21.56 16.15
N PHE A 34 7.40 20.36 16.61
CA PHE A 34 8.00 20.10 17.93
C PHE A 34 9.53 20.16 17.89
N GLY A 35 10.10 20.43 16.72
CA GLY A 35 11.52 20.53 16.51
C GLY A 35 12.25 19.20 16.34
N VAL A 36 11.51 18.09 16.21
CA VAL A 36 12.07 16.77 15.97
C VAL A 36 12.48 16.66 14.50
N MET A 37 13.72 16.24 14.28
CA MET A 37 14.25 16.02 12.94
C MET A 37 13.91 14.61 12.47
N SER A 38 13.21 14.50 11.36
CA SER A 38 12.88 13.22 10.72
C SER A 38 13.57 13.11 9.35
N ARG A 39 13.98 11.89 8.98
CA ARG A 39 14.49 11.59 7.64
C ARG A 39 13.31 11.42 6.69
N CYS A 40 13.37 12.09 5.54
CA CYS A 40 12.30 12.13 4.56
C CYS A 40 12.88 12.18 3.14
N LEU A 41 12.02 12.13 2.13
CA LEU A 41 12.45 12.42 0.77
C LEU A 41 12.47 13.94 0.60
N PHE A 42 13.53 14.45 -0.01
CA PHE A 42 13.61 15.83 -0.47
C PHE A 42 13.68 15.84 -1.99
N VAL A 43 12.74 16.55 -2.60
CA VAL A 43 12.58 16.68 -4.04
C VAL A 43 12.84 18.13 -4.41
N HIS A 44 13.71 18.34 -5.40
CA HIS A 44 13.96 19.64 -5.99
C HIS A 44 13.86 19.49 -7.51
N ALA A 45 13.04 20.31 -8.16
CA ALA A 45 13.00 20.39 -9.60
C ALA A 45 13.00 21.85 -10.03
N PHE A 46 13.78 22.17 -11.06
CA PHE A 46 13.93 23.53 -11.53
C PHE A 46 14.03 23.55 -13.05
N SER A 47 13.25 24.40 -13.69
CA SER A 47 13.32 24.66 -15.11
C SER A 47 13.44 26.14 -15.40
N ARG A 48 14.23 26.47 -16.42
CA ARG A 48 14.39 27.84 -16.91
C ARG A 48 14.72 27.83 -18.39
N GLY A 49 13.98 28.62 -19.16
CA GLY A 49 14.23 28.73 -20.59
C GLY A 49 13.42 29.84 -21.25
N PHE A 50 13.47 29.85 -22.57
CA PHE A 50 12.79 30.83 -23.40
C PHE A 50 11.64 30.18 -24.16
N MET A 51 10.47 30.80 -24.10
CA MET A 51 9.30 30.47 -24.92
C MET A 51 8.93 31.72 -25.69
N ASP A 52 8.97 31.68 -27.03
CA ASP A 52 8.75 32.85 -27.90
C ASP A 52 9.61 34.07 -27.52
N ASN A 53 10.88 33.85 -27.20
CA ASN A 53 11.85 34.84 -26.70
C ASN A 53 11.54 35.43 -25.31
N ILE A 54 10.57 34.87 -24.59
CA ILE A 54 10.19 35.29 -23.25
C ILE A 54 10.79 34.33 -22.24
N LEU A 55 11.52 34.89 -21.27
CA LEU A 55 12.13 34.09 -20.20
C LEU A 55 11.05 33.60 -19.23
N CYS A 56 10.91 32.30 -19.10
CA CYS A 56 10.01 31.63 -18.17
C CYS A 56 10.72 30.53 -17.40
N GLY A 57 10.14 30.11 -16.28
CA GLY A 57 10.67 29.01 -15.50
C GLY A 57 9.73 28.54 -14.41
N ASN A 58 10.04 27.39 -13.85
CA ASN A 58 9.36 26.79 -12.71
C ASN A 58 10.40 26.27 -11.70
N SER A 59 10.10 26.38 -10.42
CA SER A 59 10.89 25.80 -9.34
C SER A 59 9.94 25.07 -8.39
N LEU A 60 10.34 23.88 -7.97
CA LEU A 60 9.62 23.01 -7.05
C LEU A 60 10.59 22.51 -5.99
N LEU A 61 10.22 22.70 -4.74
CA LEU A 61 10.89 22.14 -3.57
C LEU A 61 9.84 21.38 -2.76
N GLY A 62 10.13 20.15 -2.36
CA GLY A 62 9.17 19.33 -1.62
C GLY A 62 9.82 18.38 -0.64
N TYR A 63 9.29 18.33 0.58
CA TYR A 63 9.59 17.32 1.58
C TYR A 63 8.43 16.34 1.67
N LEU A 64 8.71 15.06 1.44
CA LEU A 64 7.70 14.00 1.44
C LEU A 64 8.02 12.96 2.50
N SER A 65 6.98 12.44 3.15
CA SER A 65 7.11 11.25 3.98
C SER A 65 7.47 10.01 3.13
N TRP A 66 7.89 8.93 3.77
CA TRP A 66 8.12 7.64 3.08
C TRP A 66 6.85 7.02 2.49
N LYS A 67 5.67 7.53 2.86
CA LYS A 67 4.37 7.18 2.26
C LYS A 67 4.00 8.09 1.07
N LEU A 68 4.93 8.93 0.62
CA LEU A 68 4.73 9.97 -0.41
C LEU A 68 3.71 11.05 -0.03
N GLU A 69 3.44 11.22 1.25
CA GLU A 69 2.57 12.30 1.73
C GLU A 69 3.37 13.60 1.82
N PRO A 70 2.85 14.74 1.33
CA PRO A 70 3.55 16.02 1.41
C PRO A 70 3.60 16.52 2.85
N MET A 71 4.81 16.83 3.31
CA MET A 71 5.06 17.50 4.58
C MET A 71 5.14 19.02 4.37
N GLU A 72 5.87 19.42 3.35
CA GLU A 72 6.06 20.80 2.92
C GLU A 72 6.35 20.80 1.42
N GLN A 73 5.79 21.75 0.67
CA GLN A 73 6.10 21.94 -0.75
C GLN A 73 6.00 23.41 -1.11
N HIS A 74 6.93 23.89 -1.94
CA HIS A 74 6.92 25.23 -2.50
C HIS A 74 7.14 25.16 -4.01
N ASN A 75 6.23 25.78 -4.75
CA ASN A 75 6.26 25.90 -6.19
C ASN A 75 6.34 27.38 -6.55
N GLN A 76 7.13 27.71 -7.54
CA GLN A 76 7.26 29.06 -8.08
C GLN A 76 7.37 29.00 -9.59
N GLU A 77 6.37 29.54 -10.28
CA GLU A 77 6.35 29.71 -11.72
C GLU A 77 6.48 31.19 -12.05
N PHE A 78 7.22 31.52 -13.09
CA PHE A 78 7.34 32.91 -13.54
C PHE A 78 7.43 33.00 -15.07
N ILE A 79 6.92 34.12 -15.58
CA ILE A 79 7.05 34.55 -16.97
C ILE A 79 7.46 36.01 -16.94
N LYS A 80 8.66 36.32 -17.44
CA LYS A 80 9.18 37.69 -17.50
C LYS A 80 8.71 38.40 -18.76
N PHE A 81 7.39 38.51 -18.92
CA PHE A 81 6.82 39.29 -20.01
C PHE A 81 7.23 40.76 -19.85
N PRO A 82 7.74 41.45 -20.89
CA PRO A 82 8.28 42.81 -20.75
C PRO A 82 7.28 43.85 -20.21
N ILE A 83 6.00 43.71 -20.58
CA ILE A 83 4.94 44.66 -20.22
C ILE A 83 4.29 44.29 -18.88
N LEU A 84 4.05 42.99 -18.65
CA LEU A 84 3.31 42.51 -17.49
C LEU A 84 3.96 41.21 -16.97
N PRO A 85 5.00 41.29 -16.13
CA PRO A 85 5.63 40.10 -15.58
C PRO A 85 4.62 39.35 -14.70
N MET A 86 4.61 38.03 -14.85
CA MET A 86 3.72 37.15 -14.10
C MET A 86 4.53 36.22 -13.21
N GLU A 87 4.11 36.08 -11.96
CA GLU A 87 4.72 35.16 -11.01
C GLU A 87 3.61 34.48 -10.20
N ARG A 88 3.67 33.15 -10.10
CA ARG A 88 2.77 32.36 -9.26
C ARG A 88 3.61 31.58 -8.26
N LYS A 89 3.25 31.67 -6.98
CA LYS A 89 3.80 30.85 -5.91
C LYS A 89 2.69 30.02 -5.31
N MET A 90 2.94 28.74 -5.08
CA MET A 90 2.04 27.86 -4.35
C MET A 90 2.84 27.17 -3.24
N SER A 91 2.34 27.19 -2.01
CA SER A 91 2.98 26.54 -0.88
C SER A 91 1.99 25.60 -0.20
N LEU A 92 2.42 24.37 0.08
CA LEU A 92 1.68 23.35 0.79
C LEU A 92 2.40 23.07 2.10
N LEU A 93 1.70 23.20 3.22
CA LEU A 93 2.26 22.97 4.55
C LEU A 93 1.36 22.06 5.35
N LYS A 94 1.89 20.93 5.80
CA LYS A 94 1.17 20.04 6.71
C LYS A 94 1.09 20.70 8.10
N GLN A 95 -0.13 20.93 8.55
CA GLN A 95 -0.44 21.52 9.85
C GLN A 95 -1.40 20.62 10.62
N ASP A 96 -0.87 19.85 11.57
CA ASP A 96 -1.65 18.93 12.42
C ASP A 96 -2.51 17.98 11.55
N ASP A 97 -3.84 18.13 11.60
CA ASP A 97 -4.81 17.35 10.82
C ASP A 97 -5.30 18.09 9.55
N GLN A 98 -4.53 19.03 9.02
CA GLN A 98 -4.85 19.76 7.79
C GLN A 98 -3.62 19.95 6.88
N LEU A 99 -3.88 20.14 5.60
CA LEU A 99 -2.91 20.63 4.63
C LEU A 99 -3.29 22.07 4.26
N ALA A 100 -2.48 23.03 4.66
CA ALA A 100 -2.67 24.44 4.31
C ALA A 100 -2.01 24.72 2.95
N MET A 101 -2.79 25.25 2.01
CA MET A 101 -2.34 25.71 0.70
C MET A 101 -2.40 27.23 0.64
N THR A 102 -1.28 27.87 0.34
CA THR A 102 -1.19 29.31 0.08
C THR A 102 -0.76 29.53 -1.36
N ARG A 103 -1.54 30.30 -2.10
CA ARG A 103 -1.28 30.68 -3.49
C ARG A 103 -1.13 32.18 -3.58
N ILE A 104 -0.05 32.64 -4.21
CA ILE A 104 0.22 34.05 -4.48
C ILE A 104 0.39 34.21 -5.98
N VAL A 105 -0.44 35.04 -6.60
CA VAL A 105 -0.32 35.40 -8.02
C VAL A 105 0.00 36.87 -8.10
N LYS A 106 1.08 37.19 -8.79
CA LYS A 106 1.52 38.54 -9.09
C LYS A 106 1.46 38.77 -10.58
N GLU A 107 0.73 39.79 -10.99
CA GLU A 107 0.61 40.24 -12.39
C GLU A 107 0.96 41.74 -12.42
N GLY A 108 2.19 42.06 -12.81
CA GLY A 108 2.71 43.42 -12.70
C GLY A 108 2.80 43.88 -11.24
N GLU A 109 2.03 44.91 -10.90
CA GLU A 109 1.93 45.45 -9.53
C GLU A 109 0.83 44.78 -8.70
N GLU A 110 -0.15 44.12 -9.35
CA GLU A 110 -1.22 43.44 -8.65
C GLU A 110 -0.72 42.17 -7.99
N VAL A 111 -1.10 41.97 -6.72
CA VAL A 111 -0.81 40.75 -5.96
C VAL A 111 -2.11 40.22 -5.37
N LYS A 112 -2.45 38.98 -5.74
CA LYS A 112 -3.59 38.23 -5.20
C LYS A 112 -3.06 37.09 -4.34
N THR A 113 -3.55 36.98 -3.12
CA THR A 113 -3.20 35.91 -2.19
C THR A 113 -4.44 35.14 -1.81
N GLU A 114 -4.39 33.82 -1.94
CA GLU A 114 -5.45 32.89 -1.61
C GLU A 114 -4.91 31.86 -0.63
N VAL A 115 -5.69 31.58 0.41
CA VAL A 115 -5.35 30.56 1.41
C VAL A 115 -6.53 29.61 1.48
N THR A 116 -6.24 28.32 1.35
CA THR A 116 -7.22 27.26 1.56
C THR A 116 -6.62 26.20 2.46
N SER A 117 -7.47 25.51 3.21
CA SER A 117 -7.03 24.36 4.01
C SER A 117 -7.90 23.15 3.71
N PHE A 118 -7.25 22.00 3.68
CA PHE A 118 -7.90 20.73 3.42
C PHE A 118 -7.75 19.84 4.65
N PRO A 119 -8.83 19.29 5.20
CA PRO A 119 -8.74 18.28 6.25
C PRO A 119 -7.89 17.09 5.80
N TRP A 120 -6.98 16.60 6.64
CA TRP A 120 -6.03 15.56 6.25
C TRP A 120 -6.74 14.26 5.84
N HIS A 121 -7.82 13.92 6.54
CA HIS A 121 -8.64 12.76 6.22
C HIS A 121 -9.36 12.85 4.87
N SER A 122 -9.61 14.06 4.35
CA SER A 122 -10.30 14.24 3.05
C SER A 122 -9.35 14.19 1.85
N ILE A 123 -8.04 14.23 2.09
CA ILE A 123 -6.99 14.19 1.06
C ILE A 123 -6.23 12.85 1.03
N ALA A 124 -6.85 11.79 1.53
CA ALA A 124 -6.28 10.45 1.45
C ALA A 124 -5.99 10.07 -0.03
N GLY A 125 -4.75 9.72 -0.33
CA GLY A 125 -4.30 9.44 -1.70
C GLY A 125 -3.99 10.68 -2.54
N PHE A 126 -3.80 11.84 -1.90
CA PHE A 126 -3.29 13.05 -2.55
C PHE A 126 -1.83 12.89 -3.00
N VAL A 127 -1.58 13.22 -4.27
CA VAL A 127 -0.27 13.23 -4.91
C VAL A 127 0.06 14.67 -5.28
N SER A 128 0.98 15.27 -4.53
CA SER A 128 1.53 16.59 -4.85
C SER A 128 2.48 16.52 -6.04
N GLU A 129 2.86 17.67 -6.62
CA GLU A 129 3.83 17.71 -7.73
C GLU A 129 5.17 17.06 -7.39
N ALA A 130 5.67 17.24 -6.17
CA ALA A 130 6.88 16.55 -5.71
C ALA A 130 6.67 15.03 -5.60
N ALA A 131 5.53 14.60 -5.05
CA ALA A 131 5.21 13.18 -4.94
C ALA A 131 5.04 12.52 -6.32
N ASN A 132 4.50 13.24 -7.29
CA ASN A 132 4.36 12.80 -8.67
C ASN A 132 5.71 12.44 -9.31
N LEU A 133 6.74 13.28 -9.14
CA LEU A 133 8.08 12.99 -9.67
C LEU A 133 8.67 11.69 -9.13
N VAL A 134 8.43 11.40 -7.85
CA VAL A 134 8.86 10.12 -7.24
C VAL A 134 7.99 8.97 -7.72
N LEU A 135 6.68 9.16 -7.84
CA LEU A 135 5.72 8.15 -8.28
C LEU A 135 6.00 7.69 -9.73
N LEU A 136 6.26 8.62 -10.64
CA LEU A 136 6.61 8.32 -12.03
C LEU A 136 7.83 7.41 -12.12
N ARG A 137 8.83 7.63 -11.26
CA ARG A 137 10.01 6.77 -11.18
C ARG A 137 9.69 5.35 -10.74
N VAL A 138 8.78 5.20 -9.77
CA VAL A 138 8.31 3.88 -9.32
C VAL A 138 7.56 3.17 -10.45
N MET A 139 6.70 3.88 -11.20
CA MET A 139 6.00 3.32 -12.36
C MET A 139 6.97 2.85 -13.43
N ALA A 140 8.04 3.62 -13.70
CA ALA A 140 9.08 3.26 -14.66
C ALA A 140 9.87 2.02 -14.25
N TRP A 141 10.33 1.91 -13.00
CA TRP A 141 11.02 0.68 -12.55
C TRP A 141 10.15 -0.55 -12.61
N ARG A 142 8.87 -0.39 -12.29
CA ARG A 142 7.92 -1.50 -12.36
C ARG A 142 7.46 -1.78 -13.78
N GLN A 143 7.82 -0.93 -14.75
CA GLN A 143 7.36 -0.97 -16.13
C GLN A 143 5.84 -1.12 -16.22
N THR A 144 5.12 -0.48 -15.30
CA THR A 144 3.68 -0.64 -15.16
C THR A 144 3.03 0.59 -14.56
N VAL A 145 1.83 0.90 -15.05
CA VAL A 145 0.92 1.86 -14.44
C VAL A 145 -0.26 1.06 -13.85
N PRO A 146 -0.67 1.31 -12.59
CA PRO A 146 -1.82 0.62 -12.01
C PRO A 146 -3.10 0.80 -12.85
N SER A 147 -3.94 -0.23 -12.91
CA SER A 147 -5.26 -0.11 -13.54
C SER A 147 -6.09 0.96 -12.81
N ASN A 148 -6.71 1.87 -13.56
CA ASN A 148 -7.45 3.01 -13.00
C ASN A 148 -6.60 3.89 -12.07
N ALA A 149 -5.33 4.11 -12.40
CA ALA A 149 -4.44 5.02 -11.67
C ALA A 149 -4.99 6.46 -11.67
N ARG A 150 -5.80 6.75 -10.66
CA ARG A 150 -6.44 8.04 -10.41
C ARG A 150 -6.17 8.45 -8.98
N PHE A 151 -5.57 9.61 -8.80
CA PHE A 151 -5.17 10.13 -7.50
C PHE A 151 -5.69 11.55 -7.30
N LEU A 152 -5.88 11.98 -6.05
CA LEU A 152 -6.21 13.37 -5.77
C LEU A 152 -5.00 14.25 -6.11
N ALA A 153 -5.26 15.42 -6.68
CA ALA A 153 -4.24 16.39 -7.08
C ALA A 153 -4.74 17.83 -6.84
N LEU A 154 -3.88 18.80 -7.10
CA LEU A 154 -4.27 20.20 -7.19
C LEU A 154 -4.11 20.66 -8.63
N ASP A 155 -5.05 21.48 -9.10
CA ASP A 155 -4.88 22.21 -10.33
C ASP A 155 -4.02 23.48 -10.13
N THR A 156 -3.80 24.23 -11.21
CA THR A 156 -2.99 25.46 -11.22
C THR A 156 -3.61 26.62 -10.42
N GLU A 157 -4.90 26.50 -10.07
CA GLU A 157 -5.61 27.41 -9.16
C GLU A 157 -5.52 26.96 -7.71
N GLY A 158 -4.92 25.79 -7.43
CA GLY A 158 -4.81 25.22 -6.09
C GLY A 158 -6.12 24.62 -5.59
N LYS A 159 -7.03 24.25 -6.50
CA LYS A 159 -8.27 23.54 -6.15
C LYS A 159 -8.05 22.04 -6.19
N LEU A 160 -8.68 21.33 -5.26
CA LEU A 160 -8.67 19.87 -5.25
C LEU A 160 -9.35 19.34 -6.52
N CYS A 161 -8.64 18.43 -7.17
CA CYS A 161 -9.09 17.76 -8.36
C CYS A 161 -8.49 16.34 -8.40
N TYR A 162 -8.37 15.75 -9.59
CA TYR A 162 -7.76 14.45 -9.76
C TYR A 162 -6.77 14.43 -10.92
N SER A 163 -5.76 13.57 -10.79
CA SER A 163 -4.82 13.25 -11.85
C SER A 163 -4.96 11.78 -12.24
N THR A 164 -4.93 11.52 -13.54
CA THR A 164 -4.97 10.17 -14.12
C THR A 164 -3.64 9.83 -14.78
N TYR A 165 -3.26 8.56 -14.72
CA TYR A 165 -2.03 8.05 -15.31
C TYR A 165 -2.37 6.92 -16.28
N GLN A 166 -1.74 6.93 -17.44
CA GLN A 166 -1.91 5.91 -18.47
C GLN A 166 -0.56 5.46 -19.00
N ALA A 167 -0.38 4.14 -19.12
CA ALA A 167 0.76 3.59 -19.85
C ALA A 167 0.48 3.71 -21.36
N LEU A 168 1.39 4.36 -22.09
CA LEU A 168 1.34 4.43 -23.56
C LEU A 168 2.20 3.33 -24.22
N GLY A 169 2.81 2.46 -23.41
CA GLY A 169 3.68 1.38 -23.86
C GLY A 169 5.15 1.78 -23.85
N SER A 170 5.97 1.02 -24.58
CA SER A 170 7.40 1.26 -24.72
C SER A 170 7.75 1.69 -26.14
N GLN A 171 8.74 2.56 -26.27
CA GLN A 171 9.24 3.04 -27.55
C GLN A 171 10.77 3.13 -27.52
N THR A 172 11.43 2.89 -28.64
CA THR A 172 12.85 3.20 -28.79
C THR A 172 13.05 4.65 -29.20
N ILE A 173 13.86 5.40 -28.45
CA ILE A 173 14.24 6.78 -28.76
C ILE A 173 15.75 6.91 -28.97
N GLN A 174 16.14 7.91 -29.76
CA GLN A 174 17.53 8.27 -29.99
C GLN A 174 18.00 9.26 -28.92
N VAL A 175 19.03 8.91 -28.15
CA VAL A 175 19.70 9.79 -27.18
C VAL A 175 21.17 9.89 -27.57
N GLY A 176 21.54 11.01 -28.19
CA GLY A 176 22.85 11.18 -28.83
C GLY A 176 23.08 10.11 -29.90
N HIS A 177 24.12 9.30 -29.75
CA HIS A 177 24.45 8.21 -30.68
C HIS A 177 23.86 6.84 -30.27
N GLN A 178 23.11 6.78 -29.17
CA GLN A 178 22.57 5.54 -28.64
C GLN A 178 21.06 5.47 -28.87
N GLN A 179 20.56 4.26 -29.13
CA GLN A 179 19.13 3.97 -29.10
C GLN A 179 18.80 3.30 -27.78
N VAL A 180 17.79 3.83 -27.09
CA VAL A 180 17.35 3.33 -25.78
C VAL A 180 15.85 3.11 -25.79
N GLU A 181 15.42 2.01 -25.19
CA GLU A 181 14.00 1.76 -24.94
C GLU A 181 13.54 2.57 -23.73
N VAL A 182 12.37 3.19 -23.86
CA VAL A 182 11.73 3.99 -22.81
C VAL A 182 10.29 3.57 -22.61
N PHE A 183 9.88 3.51 -21.35
CA PHE A 183 8.50 3.33 -20.92
C PHE A 183 7.80 4.68 -20.85
N ILE A 184 6.62 4.79 -21.45
CA ILE A 184 5.91 6.05 -21.60
C ILE A 184 4.72 6.07 -20.66
N VAL A 185 4.71 7.06 -19.76
CA VAL A 185 3.59 7.37 -18.87
C VAL A 185 3.01 8.72 -19.26
N GLU A 186 1.72 8.76 -19.55
CA GLU A 186 0.97 10.00 -19.67
C GLU A 186 0.27 10.30 -18.36
N GLN A 187 0.49 11.51 -17.85
CA GLN A 187 -0.24 12.07 -16.72
C GLN A 187 -1.17 13.17 -17.23
N THR A 188 -2.43 13.13 -16.82
CA THR A 188 -3.38 14.23 -17.04
C THR A 188 -3.85 14.76 -15.70
N VAL A 189 -3.76 16.06 -15.48
CA VAL A 189 -4.38 16.76 -14.34
C VAL A 189 -5.67 17.39 -14.84
N HIS A 190 -6.80 16.96 -14.27
CA HIS A 190 -8.12 17.44 -14.65
C HIS A 190 -8.49 18.64 -13.79
N SER A 191 -8.87 19.78 -14.38
CA SER A 191 -9.44 20.90 -13.64
C SER A 191 -10.95 20.94 -13.86
N GLU A 192 -11.72 21.32 -12.84
CA GLU A 192 -13.18 21.47 -12.98
C GLU A 192 -13.57 22.68 -13.84
N LYS A 193 -12.75 23.75 -13.79
CA LYS A 193 -13.01 25.02 -14.49
C LYS A 193 -12.01 25.30 -15.61
N GLY A 194 -10.81 24.73 -15.52
CA GLY A 194 -9.74 24.88 -16.49
C GLY A 194 -9.69 23.75 -17.52
N ILE A 195 -8.78 23.91 -18.49
CA ILE A 195 -8.48 22.88 -19.47
C ILE A 195 -7.59 21.81 -18.82
N PRO A 196 -7.86 20.52 -19.01
CA PRO A 196 -6.98 19.46 -18.53
C PRO A 196 -5.56 19.63 -19.08
N MET A 197 -4.57 19.45 -18.21
CA MET A 197 -3.16 19.54 -18.59
C MET A 197 -2.56 18.14 -18.66
N SER A 198 -2.04 17.76 -19.83
CA SER A 198 -1.39 16.47 -20.04
C SER A 198 0.11 16.60 -20.25
N CYS A 199 0.88 15.72 -19.60
CA CYS A 199 2.32 15.56 -19.75
C CYS A 199 2.67 14.10 -20.02
N GLN A 200 3.52 13.87 -21.01
CA GLN A 200 4.11 12.56 -21.28
C GLN A 200 5.54 12.50 -20.75
N PHE A 201 5.84 11.43 -20.03
CA PHE A 201 7.13 11.14 -19.43
C PHE A 201 7.68 9.85 -20.04
N TYR A 202 8.84 9.97 -20.69
CA TYR A 202 9.55 8.87 -21.32
C TYR A 202 10.68 8.49 -20.37
N LEU A 203 10.55 7.33 -19.75
CA LEU A 203 11.36 6.91 -18.61
C LEU A 203 12.18 5.68 -18.99
N LEU A 204 13.46 5.67 -18.60
CA LEU A 204 14.36 4.53 -18.76
C LEU A 204 13.97 3.39 -17.81
N SER A 205 14.49 2.19 -18.06
CA SER A 205 14.24 1.00 -17.22
C SER A 205 14.65 1.21 -15.76
N ASP A 206 15.71 1.98 -15.51
CA ASP A 206 16.20 2.38 -14.20
C ASP A 206 15.51 3.65 -13.64
N GLY A 207 14.38 4.03 -14.25
CA GLY A 207 13.48 5.05 -13.78
C GLY A 207 13.90 6.49 -14.08
N HIS A 208 15.02 6.70 -14.78
CA HIS A 208 15.42 8.05 -15.15
C HIS A 208 14.52 8.66 -16.23
N LEU A 209 14.24 9.96 -16.13
CA LEU A 209 13.50 10.68 -17.17
C LEU A 209 14.40 10.98 -18.37
N ALA A 210 14.09 10.38 -19.53
CA ALA A 210 14.79 10.63 -20.78
C ALA A 210 14.15 11.76 -21.59
N LYS A 211 12.82 11.87 -21.58
CA LYS A 211 12.10 12.93 -22.31
C LYS A 211 10.81 13.30 -21.59
N ARG A 212 10.46 14.59 -21.60
CA ARG A 212 9.18 15.12 -21.12
C ARG A 212 8.54 16.01 -22.18
N ILE A 213 7.28 15.74 -22.50
CA ILE A 213 6.49 16.53 -23.45
C ILE A 213 5.25 17.04 -22.73
N GLN A 214 4.99 18.33 -22.81
CA GLN A 214 3.71 18.91 -22.38
C GLN A 214 2.80 19.04 -23.60
N VAL A 215 1.62 18.43 -23.54
CA VAL A 215 0.65 18.48 -24.64
C VAL A 215 0.22 19.93 -24.87
N GLY A 216 0.31 20.38 -26.12
CA GLY A 216 -0.01 21.76 -26.51
C GLY A 216 1.15 22.76 -26.39
N SER A 217 2.34 22.34 -25.93
CA SER A 217 3.55 23.17 -25.96
C SER A 217 4.43 22.79 -27.17
N PRO A 218 5.05 23.77 -27.87
CA PRO A 218 5.86 23.49 -29.07
C PRO A 218 7.24 22.88 -28.76
N GLY A 219 7.62 22.75 -27.48
CA GLY A 219 8.93 22.22 -27.06
C GLY A 219 8.83 20.95 -26.22
N CYS A 220 9.98 20.32 -26.01
CA CYS A 220 10.11 19.21 -25.07
C CYS A 220 11.42 19.29 -24.29
N CYS A 221 11.48 18.61 -23.14
CA CYS A 221 12.73 18.41 -22.40
C CYS A 221 13.29 17.05 -22.78
N MET A 222 14.58 16.93 -23.06
CA MET A 222 15.22 15.64 -23.33
C MET A 222 16.65 15.56 -22.80
N VAL A 223 17.08 14.35 -22.44
CA VAL A 223 18.48 14.08 -22.07
C VAL A 223 19.37 14.15 -23.31
N THR A 224 20.58 14.69 -23.15
CA THR A 224 21.59 14.77 -24.22
C THR A 224 22.48 13.53 -24.28
N LYS A 225 22.64 12.85 -23.15
CA LYS A 225 23.39 11.61 -22.99
C LYS A 225 22.56 10.63 -22.16
N VAL A 226 22.68 9.35 -22.46
CA VAL A 226 22.08 8.31 -21.63
C VAL A 226 22.75 8.38 -20.25
N PRO A 227 21.98 8.47 -19.15
CA PRO A 227 22.53 8.36 -17.81
C PRO A 227 23.31 7.06 -17.67
N ILE A 228 24.31 7.03 -16.80
CA ILE A 228 24.97 5.77 -16.45
C ILE A 228 23.91 4.93 -15.73
N LEU A 229 23.32 3.98 -16.45
CA LEU A 229 22.37 3.04 -15.89
C LEU A 229 23.09 2.32 -14.76
N ARG A 230 22.61 2.49 -13.53
CA ARG A 230 23.15 1.73 -12.41
C ARG A 230 22.74 0.28 -12.60
N GLU A 231 23.70 -0.63 -12.47
CA GLU A 231 23.42 -2.05 -12.34
C GLU A 231 22.38 -2.23 -11.23
N GLU A 232 21.37 -3.07 -11.47
CA GLU A 232 20.40 -3.39 -10.45
C GLU A 232 21.17 -3.87 -9.22
N ASP A 233 21.05 -3.15 -8.10
CA ASP A 233 21.44 -3.72 -6.81
C ASP A 233 20.55 -4.95 -6.66
N ASP A 234 21.10 -6.14 -6.88
CA ASP A 234 20.43 -7.41 -6.63
C ASP A 234 19.82 -7.31 -5.24
N ILE A 235 18.48 -7.22 -5.17
CA ILE A 235 17.79 -7.20 -3.90
C ILE A 235 18.06 -8.57 -3.30
N GLU A 236 19.03 -8.65 -2.39
CA GLU A 236 19.36 -9.89 -1.72
C GLU A 236 18.04 -10.50 -1.21
N PRO A 237 17.70 -11.72 -1.65
CA PRO A 237 16.45 -12.34 -1.25
C PRO A 237 16.41 -12.34 0.27
N ARG A 238 15.28 -11.90 0.85
CA ARG A 238 15.12 -11.85 2.31
C ARG A 238 15.58 -13.19 2.89
N PRO A 239 16.50 -13.20 3.88
CA PRO A 239 16.98 -14.44 4.44
C PRO A 239 15.78 -15.26 4.92
N VAL A 240 15.58 -16.42 4.30
CA VAL A 240 14.56 -17.38 4.73
C VAL A 240 15.14 -18.07 5.95
N PHE A 241 14.88 -17.52 7.13
CA PHE A 241 15.23 -18.19 8.37
C PHE A 241 14.37 -19.45 8.49
N GLU A 242 15.01 -20.62 8.46
CA GLU A 242 14.35 -21.86 8.85
C GLU A 242 13.78 -21.68 10.26
N LYS A 243 12.50 -22.02 10.45
CA LYS A 243 11.88 -21.98 11.77
C LYS A 243 12.58 -23.02 12.64
N LYS A 244 13.47 -22.57 13.52
CA LYS A 244 14.07 -23.44 14.54
C LYS A 244 12.94 -24.02 15.41
N PRO A 245 12.94 -25.33 15.68
CA PRO A 245 11.98 -25.93 16.60
C PRO A 245 12.14 -25.27 17.98
N LEU A 246 11.02 -24.86 18.58
CA LEU A 246 10.99 -24.21 19.88
C LEU A 246 11.20 -25.28 20.97
N LEU A 247 12.44 -25.45 21.44
CA LEU A 247 12.79 -26.31 22.57
C LEU A 247 12.44 -25.61 23.90
N TRP A 248 11.15 -25.38 24.13
CA TRP A 248 10.67 -24.62 25.28
C TRP A 248 10.96 -25.31 26.63
N GLU A 249 11.20 -26.62 26.63
CA GLU A 249 11.59 -27.39 27.80
C GLU A 249 13.00 -27.06 28.31
N GLU A 250 13.90 -26.62 27.42
CA GLU A 250 15.29 -26.27 27.76
C GLU A 250 15.45 -24.77 28.07
N ASP A 251 14.55 -23.94 27.53
CA ASP A 251 14.52 -22.51 27.79
C ASP A 251 13.89 -22.22 29.16
N MET A 252 14.71 -21.72 30.09
CA MET A 252 14.31 -21.46 31.46
C MET A 252 13.13 -20.46 31.57
N GLU A 253 13.07 -19.46 30.69
CA GLU A 253 11.99 -18.46 30.71
C GLU A 253 10.69 -19.05 30.18
N LEU A 254 10.75 -19.79 29.06
CA LEU A 254 9.59 -20.45 28.48
C LEU A 254 9.04 -21.55 29.38
N TYR A 255 9.93 -22.33 30.01
CA TYR A 255 9.53 -23.34 30.99
C TYR A 255 8.84 -22.72 32.20
N SER A 256 9.33 -21.59 32.71
CA SER A 256 8.66 -20.84 33.79
C SER A 256 7.26 -20.41 33.39
N ARG A 257 7.11 -19.79 32.21
CA ARG A 257 5.80 -19.35 31.70
C ARG A 257 4.83 -20.52 31.51
N PHE A 258 5.32 -21.65 31.02
CA PHE A 258 4.53 -22.87 30.89
C PHE A 258 4.03 -23.36 32.25
N MET A 259 4.92 -23.42 33.25
CA MET A 259 4.58 -23.86 34.60
C MET A 259 3.56 -22.95 35.27
N ASP A 260 3.74 -21.63 35.14
CA ASP A 260 2.80 -20.63 35.67
C ASP A 260 1.41 -20.82 35.03
N ARG A 261 1.35 -20.94 33.70
CA ARG A 261 0.09 -21.13 32.99
C ARG A 261 -0.58 -22.47 33.32
N LYS A 262 0.21 -23.53 33.48
CA LYS A 262 -0.28 -24.85 33.88
C LYS A 262 -0.90 -24.80 35.27
N GLU A 263 -0.26 -24.13 36.22
CA GLU A 263 -0.77 -23.99 37.58
C GLU A 263 -2.02 -23.10 37.63
N GLU A 264 -2.04 -22.01 36.86
CA GLU A 264 -3.21 -21.15 36.72
C GLU A 264 -4.43 -21.94 36.21
N LEU A 265 -4.25 -22.76 35.17
CA LEU A 265 -5.31 -23.61 34.62
C LEU A 265 -5.75 -24.67 35.62
N ARG A 266 -4.82 -25.27 36.38
CA ARG A 266 -5.14 -26.24 37.44
C ARG A 266 -6.01 -25.60 38.54
N LEU A 267 -5.64 -24.41 38.99
CA LEU A 267 -6.38 -23.66 40.00
C LEU A 267 -7.76 -23.25 39.49
N SER A 268 -7.84 -22.77 38.26
CA SER A 268 -9.10 -22.43 37.60
C SER A 268 -10.04 -23.64 37.50
N HIS A 269 -9.52 -24.78 37.05
CA HIS A 269 -10.29 -26.02 36.94
C HIS A 269 -10.78 -26.51 38.31
N SER A 270 -9.90 -26.52 39.32
CA SER A 270 -10.28 -26.92 40.68
C SER A 270 -11.34 -25.99 41.29
N SER A 271 -11.24 -24.69 41.02
CA SER A 271 -12.21 -23.70 41.48
C SER A 271 -13.56 -23.88 40.79
N TYR A 272 -13.54 -24.14 39.48
CA TYR A 272 -14.75 -24.43 38.70
C TYR A 272 -15.49 -25.66 39.27
N LEU A 273 -14.80 -26.78 39.50
CA LEU A 273 -15.42 -27.98 40.06
C LEU A 273 -15.96 -27.76 41.48
N ARG A 274 -15.30 -26.93 42.31
CA ARG A 274 -15.79 -26.58 43.65
C ARG A 274 -17.05 -25.72 43.61
N LEU A 275 -17.15 -24.81 42.64
CA LEU A 275 -18.32 -23.93 42.47
C LEU A 275 -19.51 -24.65 41.82
N HIS A 276 -19.26 -25.76 41.13
CA HIS A 276 -20.26 -26.54 40.40
C HIS A 276 -20.33 -28.00 40.91
N PRO A 277 -20.83 -28.26 42.13
CA PRO A 277 -20.99 -29.62 42.65
C PRO A 277 -21.92 -30.48 41.78
N GLU A 278 -22.83 -29.85 41.03
CA GLU A 278 -23.68 -30.51 40.04
C GLU A 278 -22.88 -31.23 38.94
N ALA A 279 -21.70 -30.72 38.57
CA ALA A 279 -20.86 -31.37 37.57
C ALA A 279 -20.30 -32.70 38.11
N GLN A 280 -19.88 -32.73 39.38
CA GLN A 280 -19.40 -33.94 40.02
C GLN A 280 -20.53 -34.97 40.21
N ALA A 281 -21.71 -34.51 40.63
CA ALA A 281 -22.89 -35.37 40.76
C ALA A 281 -23.29 -35.98 39.40
N LEU A 282 -23.34 -35.16 38.35
CA LEU A 282 -23.67 -35.57 36.99
C LEU A 282 -22.72 -36.67 36.46
N ILE A 283 -21.41 -36.52 36.67
CA ILE A 283 -20.43 -37.53 36.27
C ILE A 283 -20.55 -38.79 37.14
N SER A 284 -20.81 -38.64 38.43
CA SER A 284 -20.95 -39.78 39.36
C SER A 284 -22.18 -40.63 39.01
N ASP A 285 -23.31 -39.98 38.73
CA ASP A 285 -24.55 -40.63 38.29
C ASP A 285 -24.34 -41.33 36.95
N PHE A 286 -23.65 -40.69 36.00
CA PHE A 286 -23.29 -41.33 34.73
C PHE A 286 -22.49 -42.63 34.96
N LEU A 287 -21.43 -42.56 35.77
CA LEU A 287 -20.58 -43.71 36.07
C LEU A 287 -21.37 -44.82 36.78
N LEU A 288 -22.27 -44.47 37.69
CA LEU A 288 -23.16 -45.43 38.35
C LEU A 288 -24.05 -46.15 37.32
N PHE A 289 -24.71 -45.40 36.43
CA PHE A 289 -25.55 -46.02 35.40
C PHE A 289 -24.74 -46.84 34.40
N LEU A 290 -23.52 -46.41 34.07
CA LEU A 290 -22.63 -47.14 33.20
C LEU A 290 -22.24 -48.50 33.80
N LEU A 291 -21.88 -48.52 35.10
CA LEU A 291 -21.49 -49.72 35.82
C LEU A 291 -22.66 -50.68 36.06
N LEU A 292 -23.88 -50.15 36.29
CA LEU A 292 -25.08 -50.97 36.50
C LEU A 292 -25.61 -51.57 35.20
N ARG A 293 -25.60 -50.81 34.10
CA ARG A 293 -26.19 -51.26 32.82
C ARG A 293 -25.21 -52.00 31.93
N GLN A 294 -23.90 -51.78 32.10
CA GLN A 294 -22.82 -52.34 31.28
C GLN A 294 -23.17 -52.39 29.77
N PRO A 295 -23.49 -51.24 29.16
CA PRO A 295 -23.88 -51.20 27.76
C PRO A 295 -22.70 -51.61 26.87
N ALA A 296 -22.99 -52.31 25.77
CA ALA A 296 -21.98 -52.70 24.78
C ALA A 296 -21.37 -51.48 24.05
N ASP A 297 -22.11 -50.37 23.96
CA ASP A 297 -21.65 -49.10 23.37
C ASP A 297 -21.71 -47.97 24.39
N VAL A 298 -20.55 -47.67 24.98
CA VAL A 298 -20.38 -46.62 26.00
C VAL A 298 -20.54 -45.22 25.42
N VAL A 299 -20.15 -45.00 24.16
CA VAL A 299 -20.13 -43.66 23.54
C VAL A 299 -21.55 -43.20 23.25
N THR A 300 -22.37 -44.09 22.66
CA THR A 300 -23.79 -43.81 22.42
C THR A 300 -24.53 -43.61 23.73
N PHE A 301 -24.24 -44.46 24.72
CA PHE A 301 -24.82 -44.35 26.05
C PHE A 301 -24.48 -43.00 26.72
N ALA A 302 -23.23 -42.52 26.59
CA ALA A 302 -22.84 -41.20 27.07
C ALA A 302 -23.60 -40.07 26.37
N ALA A 303 -23.72 -40.12 25.04
CA ALA A 303 -24.45 -39.11 24.29
C ALA A 303 -25.93 -39.04 24.69
N GLU A 304 -26.59 -40.18 24.92
CA GLU A 304 -27.96 -40.23 25.42
C GLU A 304 -28.08 -39.73 26.86
N TYR A 305 -27.12 -40.07 27.72
CA TYR A 305 -27.12 -39.64 29.12
C TYR A 305 -26.89 -38.13 29.26
N PHE A 306 -25.91 -37.56 28.56
CA PHE A 306 -25.58 -36.13 28.67
C PHE A 306 -26.44 -35.22 27.78
N GLY A 307 -27.09 -35.76 26.74
CA GLY A 307 -27.92 -35.02 25.79
C GLY A 307 -28.98 -34.10 26.43
N PRO A 308 -29.75 -34.55 27.45
CA PRO A 308 -30.74 -33.72 28.14
C PRO A 308 -30.17 -32.48 28.86
N PHE A 309 -28.89 -32.47 29.21
CA PHE A 309 -28.24 -31.36 29.92
C PHE A 309 -27.71 -30.27 28.97
N ALA A 310 -27.79 -30.48 27.65
CA ALA A 310 -27.41 -29.47 26.67
C ALA A 310 -28.44 -28.32 26.64
N LYS A 311 -27.98 -27.07 26.62
CA LYS A 311 -28.80 -25.84 26.70
C LYS A 311 -29.85 -25.64 25.56
N ARG A 312 -30.01 -26.58 24.63
CA ARG A 312 -30.91 -26.47 23.46
C ARG A 312 -31.51 -27.81 23.04
N HIS A 313 -32.24 -28.52 23.91
CA HIS A 313 -33.03 -29.70 23.49
C HIS A 313 -34.47 -29.66 24.06
N PRO A 314 -35.49 -30.06 23.26
CA PRO A 314 -36.84 -30.28 23.78
C PRO A 314 -36.88 -31.52 24.71
N PRO A 315 -37.85 -31.59 25.64
CA PRO A 315 -37.87 -32.62 26.67
C PRO A 315 -38.00 -34.02 26.08
N THR A 316 -37.16 -34.94 26.56
CA THR A 316 -37.13 -36.34 26.10
C THR A 316 -37.84 -37.26 27.13
N PRO A 317 -38.60 -38.29 26.72
CA PRO A 317 -39.40 -39.12 27.65
C PRO A 317 -38.55 -39.95 28.63
N ALA A 318 -39.06 -40.11 29.85
CA ALA A 318 -38.33 -40.54 31.04
C ALA A 318 -37.85 -42.01 31.08
N LEU A 319 -38.22 -42.87 30.12
CA LEU A 319 -37.81 -44.28 30.11
C LEU A 319 -37.50 -44.75 28.68
N ARG A 320 -36.22 -45.03 28.39
CA ARG A 320 -35.76 -45.63 27.12
C ARG A 320 -34.88 -46.85 27.36
N SER A 321 -34.97 -47.81 26.43
CA SER A 321 -34.21 -49.07 26.35
C SER A 321 -32.72 -48.83 26.11
N SER A 322 -31.86 -49.65 26.71
CA SER A 322 -30.39 -49.59 26.63
C SER A 322 -29.79 -50.11 25.32
N ASN A 323 -30.60 -50.68 24.41
CA ASN A 323 -30.09 -51.44 23.26
C ASN A 323 -30.43 -50.76 21.91
N ARG A 324 -30.26 -49.44 21.80
CA ARG A 324 -30.45 -48.73 20.52
C ARG A 324 -29.15 -48.65 19.71
N PRO A 325 -29.24 -48.73 18.36
CA PRO A 325 -28.10 -48.45 17.49
C PRO A 325 -27.63 -47.01 17.63
N SER A 326 -26.31 -46.80 17.62
CA SER A 326 -25.69 -45.48 17.67
C SER A 326 -26.14 -44.57 16.52
N PRO A 327 -26.58 -43.32 16.79
CA PRO A 327 -26.76 -42.32 15.74
C PRO A 327 -25.43 -41.80 15.15
N PHE A 328 -24.28 -42.22 15.71
CA PHE A 328 -22.94 -41.83 15.25
C PHE A 328 -22.23 -42.91 14.43
N ARG A 329 -22.85 -44.08 14.22
CA ARG A 329 -22.37 -45.07 13.25
C ARG A 329 -23.22 -45.02 11.98
N ALA A 330 -22.58 -44.78 10.85
CA ALA A 330 -23.16 -45.13 9.56
C ALA A 330 -23.30 -46.67 9.50
N LEU A 331 -24.41 -47.14 8.93
CA LEU A 331 -24.58 -48.56 8.62
C LEU A 331 -23.58 -48.91 7.51
N ASP A 332 -22.51 -49.60 7.84
CA ASP A 332 -21.63 -50.22 6.84
C ASP A 332 -22.43 -51.36 6.17
N LEU A 333 -23.03 -51.03 5.03
CA LEU A 333 -23.45 -52.03 4.03
C LEU A 333 -22.17 -52.54 3.38
N GLU A 334 -21.53 -53.53 3.99
CA GLU A 334 -20.48 -54.29 3.32
C GLU A 334 -21.12 -55.07 2.16
N CYS A 335 -20.70 -54.68 0.95
CA CYS A 335 -20.89 -55.41 -0.28
C CYS A 335 -20.39 -56.84 -0.08
N ILE A 336 -21.31 -57.81 -0.09
CA ILE A 336 -20.98 -59.20 -0.31
C ILE A 336 -20.74 -59.35 -1.82
N ASP A 337 -19.47 -59.30 -2.22
CA ASP A 337 -19.02 -59.85 -3.50
C ASP A 337 -17.64 -60.49 -3.29
N GLY A 338 -17.56 -61.79 -3.59
CA GLY A 338 -16.33 -62.54 -3.80
C GLY A 338 -15.97 -63.51 -2.67
N GLU A 339 -16.29 -64.80 -2.82
CA GLU A 339 -15.36 -65.72 -3.48
C GLU A 339 -15.97 -67.12 -3.73
N GLU A 340 -15.41 -67.71 -4.78
CA GLU A 340 -15.70 -68.96 -5.50
C GLU A 340 -15.75 -70.22 -4.63
N ASP A 341 -16.56 -71.22 -5.04
CA ASP A 341 -15.97 -72.45 -5.61
C ASP A 341 -17.02 -73.47 -6.14
N GLN A 342 -16.70 -73.98 -7.32
CA GLN A 342 -16.87 -75.36 -7.85
C GLN A 342 -18.22 -76.11 -7.72
N ALA A 343 -18.78 -76.52 -8.87
CA ALA A 343 -18.72 -77.90 -9.37
C ALA A 343 -19.89 -78.26 -10.32
N GLY A 344 -19.57 -78.92 -11.43
CA GLY A 344 -20.33 -80.10 -11.84
C GLY A 344 -21.22 -80.02 -13.08
N SER A 345 -20.67 -80.59 -14.16
CA SER A 345 -21.32 -81.26 -15.32
C SER A 345 -21.93 -80.41 -16.43
#